data_AF-A0A448BVU2-F1
#
_entry.id   AF-A0A448BVU2-F1
#
_cell.length_a   1.000
_cell.length_b   1.000
_cell.length_c   1.000
_cell.angle_alpha   90.00
_cell.angle_beta   90.00
_cell.angle_gamma   90.00
#
_symmetry.space_group_name_H-M   'P 1'
#
loop_
_entity.id
_entity.type
_entity.pdbx_description
1 polymer ?
#
loop_
_entity_poly.entity_id
_entity_poly.type
_entity_poly.pdbx_seq_one_letter_code
_entity_poly.pdbx_strand_id
1 'polypeptide(L)'
;MANEVYANNMEISCKAASGKSIAAFPDVCFTPPQAPPTPLGVPIPYPNTGLSKDTTKGTRTIRITRKEVMLKNKSYYKTSYGDEPGRAPKKGIVTSKIKGKVYFTSWSMNVKFESKNVVRHLDLTTHNHASFPGNTPVWPYLDQATVDAGGGPCSNEVKKEKKDCADFKPHGSKDACAGLGAGKPSGKKTSNEADRLADKVAARKCLTARRCALQPYKPNSCCPQQTAHHLIEASALHDKGRGGKGSVPLKGISNYSENKAPCVCAEGVNQNVGTHGLMHTFQSAAAAKSRSGTLQLSNGSSISAKKTTYGTAKRQSMAAMGKVFPQSKCSKECLSAQLDNYHKQCGINARTPIKAVETGQTDVTAATQAIKTRNARLGATRSRVR
;
A
#
# COMPACT_ATOMS: atom_id res chain seq x y z
N MET A 1 -13.37 -9.16 20.04
CA MET A 1 -12.99 -8.20 21.09
C MET A 1 -11.64 -7.62 20.71
N ALA A 2 -11.42 -6.34 21.01
CA ALA A 2 -10.07 -5.79 21.05
C ALA A 2 -9.28 -6.50 22.11
N ASN A 3 -8.10 -7.00 21.77
CA ASN A 3 -7.25 -7.58 22.79
C ASN A 3 -6.33 -6.54 23.41
N GLU A 4 -6.23 -5.35 22.80
CA GLU A 4 -5.47 -4.19 23.28
C GLU A 4 -3.99 -4.48 23.59
N VAL A 5 -3.47 -5.60 23.06
CA VAL A 5 -2.06 -5.96 23.17
C VAL A 5 -1.35 -5.59 21.87
N TYR A 6 -0.39 -4.67 21.99
CA TYR A 6 0.31 -4.10 20.85
C TYR A 6 1.80 -4.48 20.83
N ALA A 7 2.33 -4.69 19.63
CA ALA A 7 3.77 -4.80 19.37
C ALA A 7 4.16 -3.74 18.34
N ASN A 8 5.07 -2.84 18.71
CA ASN A 8 5.46 -1.68 17.89
C ASN A 8 4.24 -0.86 17.42
N ASN A 9 3.33 -0.55 18.33
CA ASN A 9 2.11 0.23 18.08
C ASN A 9 1.12 -0.42 17.08
N MET A 10 1.24 -1.73 16.84
CA MET A 10 0.32 -2.50 15.99
C MET A 10 -0.19 -3.69 16.77
N GLU A 11 -1.52 -3.91 16.76
CA GLU A 11 -2.16 -4.95 17.55
C GLU A 11 -1.66 -6.32 17.13
N ILE A 12 -1.34 -7.16 18.11
CA ILE A 12 -0.84 -8.51 17.88
C ILE A 12 -1.98 -9.40 17.40
N SER A 13 -1.77 -10.08 16.27
CA SER A 13 -2.70 -11.08 15.77
C SER A 13 -2.71 -12.29 16.69
N CYS A 14 -3.87 -12.59 17.26
CA CYS A 14 -4.10 -13.80 18.03
C CYS A 14 -5.47 -14.38 17.69
N LYS A 15 -5.72 -15.61 18.11
CA LYS A 15 -6.95 -16.32 17.75
C LYS A 15 -8.23 -15.69 18.30
N ALA A 16 -8.14 -14.98 19.43
CA ALA A 16 -9.25 -14.23 19.99
C ALA A 16 -9.48 -12.87 19.30
N ALA A 17 -8.50 -12.41 18.50
CA ALA A 17 -8.60 -11.15 17.78
C ALA A 17 -9.70 -11.21 16.71
N SER A 18 -10.25 -10.04 16.42
CA SER A 18 -11.29 -9.89 15.41
C SER A 18 -10.72 -9.57 14.02
N GLY A 19 -9.39 -9.52 13.87
CA GLY A 19 -8.74 -9.22 12.61
C GLY A 19 -8.94 -10.24 11.49
N LYS A 20 -8.75 -9.75 10.27
CA LYS A 20 -9.00 -10.45 9.02
C LYS A 20 -8.04 -9.93 7.95
N SER A 21 -7.55 -10.82 7.09
CA SER A 21 -7.04 -10.40 5.78
C SER A 21 -8.21 -10.49 4.81
N ILE A 22 -8.78 -9.35 4.42
CA ILE A 22 -10.06 -9.30 3.70
C ILE A 22 -9.83 -9.19 2.21
N ALA A 23 -10.41 -10.12 1.45
CA ALA A 23 -10.45 -10.14 -0.01
C ALA A 23 -9.07 -9.94 -0.68
N ALA A 24 -8.08 -10.72 -0.26
CA ALA A 24 -6.85 -10.92 -1.01
C ALA A 24 -7.19 -11.36 -2.44
N PHE A 25 -6.80 -10.53 -3.41
CA PHE A 25 -7.23 -10.64 -4.81
C PHE A 25 -6.09 -10.26 -5.76
N PRO A 26 -5.99 -10.87 -6.96
CA PRO A 26 -6.80 -11.99 -7.45
C PRO A 26 -6.34 -13.36 -6.91
N ASP A 27 -7.29 -14.21 -6.53
CA ASP A 27 -7.11 -15.66 -6.39
C ASP A 27 -7.65 -16.35 -7.64
N VAL A 28 -6.83 -16.57 -8.67
CA VAL A 28 -7.34 -17.17 -9.92
C VAL A 28 -7.55 -18.66 -9.70
N CYS A 29 -8.82 -19.09 -9.81
CA CYS A 29 -9.22 -20.49 -9.70
C CYS A 29 -10.05 -20.91 -10.90
N PHE A 30 -9.87 -22.16 -11.32
CA PHE A 30 -10.65 -22.75 -12.39
C PHE A 30 -12.05 -23.14 -11.90
N THR A 31 -13.05 -22.72 -12.66
CA THR A 31 -14.47 -22.78 -12.28
C THR A 31 -15.24 -23.56 -13.34
N PRO A 32 -16.19 -24.43 -12.97
CA PRO A 32 -17.11 -25.06 -13.93
C PRO A 32 -17.90 -24.00 -14.76
N PRO A 33 -18.39 -24.34 -15.97
CA PRO A 33 -18.43 -25.67 -16.58
C PRO A 33 -17.08 -26.12 -17.17
N GLN A 34 -16.93 -27.44 -17.28
CA GLN A 34 -15.87 -28.09 -18.05
C GLN A 34 -16.49 -28.50 -19.38
N ALA A 35 -15.91 -28.05 -20.50
CA ALA A 35 -16.30 -28.46 -21.85
C ALA A 35 -15.05 -28.42 -22.73
N PRO A 36 -14.94 -29.18 -23.83
CA PRO A 36 -13.95 -28.88 -24.85
C PRO A 36 -14.23 -27.47 -25.40
N PRO A 37 -13.27 -26.49 -25.43
CA PRO A 37 -11.81 -26.57 -25.25
C PRO A 37 -11.25 -26.17 -23.85
N THR A 38 -12.10 -26.03 -22.83
CA THR A 38 -11.76 -25.66 -21.44
C THR A 38 -11.89 -26.85 -20.45
N PRO A 39 -11.17 -27.97 -20.64
CA PRO A 39 -11.31 -29.16 -19.78
C PRO A 39 -10.91 -28.91 -18.31
N LEU A 40 -10.06 -27.91 -18.06
CA LEU A 40 -9.66 -27.52 -16.70
C LEU A 40 -10.68 -26.61 -16.00
N GLY A 41 -11.69 -26.11 -16.73
CA GLY A 41 -12.62 -25.06 -16.29
C GLY A 41 -12.23 -23.67 -16.80
N VAL A 42 -13.04 -22.67 -16.47
CA VAL A 42 -12.79 -21.26 -16.81
C VAL A 42 -12.00 -20.59 -15.67
N PRO A 43 -10.83 -19.97 -15.93
CA PRO A 43 -10.07 -19.28 -14.89
C PRO A 43 -10.78 -17.98 -14.48
N ILE A 44 -11.23 -17.92 -13.23
CA ILE A 44 -11.96 -16.77 -12.66
C ILE A 44 -11.21 -16.28 -11.40
N PRO A 45 -10.96 -14.96 -11.28
CA PRO A 45 -10.33 -14.41 -10.08
C PRO A 45 -11.34 -14.25 -8.93
N TYR A 46 -11.01 -14.83 -7.77
CA TYR A 46 -11.81 -14.77 -6.55
C TYR A 46 -11.18 -13.87 -5.48
N PRO A 47 -12.00 -13.19 -4.65
CA PRO A 47 -11.52 -12.51 -3.45
C PRO A 47 -11.43 -13.50 -2.29
N ASN A 48 -10.28 -13.55 -1.63
CA ASN A 48 -10.02 -14.51 -0.56
C ASN A 48 -9.88 -13.84 0.82
N THR A 49 -10.61 -14.34 1.82
CA THR A 49 -10.61 -13.79 3.18
C THR A 49 -10.05 -14.78 4.20
N GLY A 50 -9.14 -14.34 5.06
CA GLY A 50 -8.55 -15.11 6.15
C GLY A 50 -8.94 -14.49 7.48
N LEU A 51 -9.27 -15.32 8.48
CA LEU A 51 -9.84 -14.87 9.74
C LEU A 51 -8.93 -15.25 10.92
N SER A 52 -8.68 -14.33 11.85
CA SER A 52 -7.86 -14.61 13.04
C SER A 52 -8.43 -15.74 13.90
N LYS A 53 -9.75 -15.92 13.95
CA LYS A 53 -10.37 -17.07 14.63
C LYS A 53 -9.87 -18.43 14.14
N ASP A 54 -9.36 -18.49 12.90
CA ASP A 54 -8.83 -19.69 12.27
C ASP A 54 -7.33 -19.89 12.51
N THR A 55 -6.70 -19.05 13.34
CA THR A 55 -5.34 -19.29 13.84
C THR A 55 -5.18 -20.71 14.38
N THR A 56 -4.07 -21.32 13.99
CA THR A 56 -3.59 -22.59 14.52
C THR A 56 -2.06 -22.58 14.57
N LYS A 57 -1.49 -23.52 15.33
CA LYS A 57 -0.05 -23.63 15.59
C LYS A 57 0.56 -22.34 16.15
N GLY A 58 -0.19 -21.63 16.99
CA GLY A 58 0.23 -20.44 17.70
C GLY A 58 1.23 -20.71 18.82
N THR A 59 1.33 -19.76 19.73
CA THR A 59 1.99 -19.93 21.04
C THR A 59 1.32 -21.03 21.87
N ARG A 60 2.12 -21.70 22.68
CA ARG A 60 1.70 -22.69 23.69
C ARG A 60 1.61 -22.06 25.08
N THR A 61 2.59 -21.22 25.45
CA THR A 61 2.74 -20.66 26.79
C THR A 61 2.12 -19.26 26.91
N ILE A 62 2.41 -18.38 25.95
CA ILE A 62 1.88 -17.02 25.93
C ILE A 62 0.46 -17.02 25.37
N ARG A 63 -0.48 -16.37 26.07
CA ARG A 63 -1.87 -16.28 25.62
C ARG A 63 -2.36 -14.84 25.66
N ILE A 64 -3.07 -14.44 24.62
CA ILE A 64 -3.83 -13.18 24.59
C ILE A 64 -5.31 -13.56 24.64
N THR A 65 -6.05 -13.01 25.61
CA THR A 65 -7.46 -13.36 25.86
C THR A 65 -7.67 -14.88 25.96
N ARG A 66 -6.76 -15.54 26.70
CA ARG A 66 -6.72 -17.00 26.91
C ARG A 66 -6.57 -17.84 25.64
N LYS A 67 -6.21 -17.26 24.49
CA LYS A 67 -6.00 -17.96 23.22
C LYS A 67 -4.58 -17.78 22.68
N GLU A 68 -4.22 -18.68 21.77
CA GLU A 68 -2.92 -18.72 21.11
C GLU A 68 -2.67 -17.49 20.23
N VAL A 69 -1.41 -17.07 20.16
CA VAL A 69 -0.92 -15.91 19.40
C VAL A 69 -0.20 -16.38 18.14
N MET A 70 -0.31 -15.61 17.05
CA MET A 70 0.32 -15.95 15.77
C MET A 70 1.84 -15.73 15.81
N LEU A 71 2.59 -16.74 15.37
CA LEU A 71 4.04 -16.77 15.32
C LEU A 71 4.56 -16.89 13.89
N LYS A 72 5.61 -16.10 13.59
CA LYS A 72 6.40 -16.17 12.35
C LYS A 72 6.73 -17.61 11.94
N ASN A 73 6.52 -17.91 10.66
CA ASN A 73 6.89 -19.18 10.01
C ASN A 73 6.42 -20.45 10.74
N LYS A 74 5.37 -20.35 11.57
CA LYS A 74 4.84 -21.48 12.35
C LYS A 74 3.33 -21.51 12.29
N SER A 75 2.71 -20.36 12.57
CA SER A 75 1.27 -20.23 12.65
C SER A 75 0.68 -19.77 11.32
N TYR A 76 -0.57 -20.13 11.09
CA TYR A 76 -1.34 -19.78 9.88
C TYR A 76 -2.82 -19.78 10.19
N TYR A 77 -3.63 -19.18 9.32
CA TYR A 77 -5.07 -19.42 9.34
C TYR A 77 -5.39 -20.68 8.57
N LYS A 78 -6.19 -21.57 9.17
CA LYS A 78 -6.51 -22.89 8.62
C LYS A 78 -7.10 -22.83 7.21
N THR A 79 -7.89 -21.81 6.94
CA THR A 79 -8.70 -21.69 5.73
C THR A 79 -8.78 -20.24 5.26
N SER A 80 -8.72 -20.08 3.94
CA SER A 80 -9.18 -18.90 3.20
C SER A 80 -10.62 -19.12 2.73
N TYR A 81 -11.43 -18.08 2.65
CA TYR A 81 -12.83 -18.16 2.23
C TYR A 81 -13.08 -17.24 1.02
N GLY A 82 -13.95 -17.65 0.09
CA GLY A 82 -14.38 -16.84 -1.06
C GLY A 82 -14.01 -17.42 -2.43
N ASP A 83 -13.17 -18.47 -2.47
CA ASP A 83 -12.74 -19.19 -3.66
C ASP A 83 -13.49 -20.53 -3.88
N GLU A 84 -14.48 -20.85 -3.05
CA GLU A 84 -15.26 -22.09 -3.14
C GLU A 84 -15.86 -22.40 -4.53
N PRO A 85 -16.29 -21.41 -5.34
CA PRO A 85 -16.81 -21.70 -6.67
C PRO A 85 -15.74 -22.23 -7.63
N GLY A 86 -14.46 -21.95 -7.40
CA GLY A 86 -13.30 -22.39 -8.19
C GLY A 86 -12.96 -23.88 -8.04
N ARG A 87 -13.98 -24.75 -8.07
CA ARG A 87 -13.88 -26.19 -7.73
C ARG A 87 -13.66 -27.11 -8.94
N ALA A 88 -13.29 -26.57 -10.11
CA ALA A 88 -12.90 -27.41 -11.25
C ALA A 88 -11.63 -28.22 -10.90
N PRO A 89 -11.25 -29.26 -11.66
CA PRO A 89 -10.20 -30.20 -11.26
C PRO A 89 -8.88 -29.54 -10.85
N LYS A 90 -8.47 -28.51 -11.59
CA LYS A 90 -7.23 -27.77 -11.32
C LYS A 90 -7.32 -26.79 -10.14
N LYS A 91 -8.52 -26.30 -9.76
CA LYS A 91 -8.74 -25.32 -8.66
C LYS A 91 -7.88 -24.07 -8.83
N GLY A 92 -7.15 -23.60 -7.80
CA GLY A 92 -6.21 -22.49 -7.91
C GLY A 92 -5.13 -22.72 -8.96
N ILE A 93 -4.83 -21.69 -9.76
CA ILE A 93 -3.88 -21.77 -10.88
C ILE A 93 -2.46 -22.14 -10.41
N VAL A 94 -2.05 -21.64 -9.25
CA VAL A 94 -0.73 -21.87 -8.63
C VAL A 94 -0.78 -23.10 -7.72
N THR A 95 -1.70 -23.12 -6.75
CA THR A 95 -1.63 -24.09 -5.62
C THR A 95 -2.49 -25.33 -5.83
N SER A 96 -3.30 -25.35 -6.89
CA SER A 96 -4.32 -26.38 -7.11
C SER A 96 -5.24 -26.63 -5.93
N LYS A 97 -5.51 -25.58 -5.16
CA LYS A 97 -6.45 -25.62 -4.05
C LYS A 97 -7.45 -24.48 -4.10
N ILE A 98 -8.52 -24.71 -3.36
CA ILE A 98 -9.46 -23.72 -2.87
C ILE A 98 -9.51 -23.89 -1.36
N LYS A 99 -9.87 -22.84 -0.64
CA LYS A 99 -9.93 -22.82 0.82
C LYS A 99 -8.61 -23.16 1.52
N GLY A 100 -7.48 -22.98 0.84
CA GLY A 100 -6.14 -23.29 1.36
C GLY A 100 -5.76 -22.40 2.55
N LYS A 101 -4.58 -22.64 3.11
CA LYS A 101 -4.10 -21.92 4.30
C LYS A 101 -3.78 -20.45 3.97
N VAL A 102 -3.84 -19.58 4.98
CA VAL A 102 -3.35 -18.21 4.89
C VAL A 102 -2.09 -18.07 5.73
N TYR A 103 -0.99 -17.70 5.10
CA TYR A 103 0.29 -17.48 5.78
C TYR A 103 0.63 -16.01 5.81
N PHE A 104 1.25 -15.60 6.92
CA PHE A 104 1.86 -14.29 7.05
C PHE A 104 3.26 -14.27 6.44
N THR A 105 3.55 -13.22 5.68
CA THR A 105 4.83 -12.98 5.02
C THR A 105 5.60 -11.80 5.65
N SER A 106 5.02 -11.16 6.67
CA SER A 106 5.72 -10.24 7.58
C SER A 106 5.25 -10.39 9.03
N TRP A 107 6.02 -9.83 9.96
CA TRP A 107 5.86 -9.95 11.42
C TRP A 107 6.65 -8.82 12.11
N SER A 108 6.52 -8.68 13.43
CA SER A 108 7.33 -7.78 14.27
C SER A 108 8.81 -8.05 14.10
N MET A 109 9.65 -7.01 14.07
CA MET A 109 11.10 -7.19 13.90
C MET A 109 11.80 -7.60 15.20
N ASN A 110 11.27 -7.19 16.34
CA ASN A 110 11.92 -7.35 17.65
C ASN A 110 11.04 -7.95 18.74
N VAL A 111 9.71 -7.84 18.65
CA VAL A 111 8.82 -8.48 19.63
C VAL A 111 8.65 -9.94 19.26
N LYS A 112 9.06 -10.81 20.17
CA LYS A 112 9.04 -12.26 19.99
C LYS A 112 8.30 -12.91 21.14
N PHE A 113 7.44 -13.87 20.83
CA PHE A 113 6.91 -14.83 21.80
C PHE A 113 7.47 -16.21 21.45
N GLU A 114 7.94 -16.94 22.46
CA GLU A 114 8.57 -18.26 22.26
C GLU A 114 9.71 -18.22 21.22
N SER A 115 10.55 -17.19 21.31
CA SER A 115 11.67 -16.93 20.40
C SER A 115 11.28 -16.68 18.94
N LYS A 116 9.99 -16.52 18.63
CA LYS A 116 9.47 -16.25 17.29
C LYS A 116 8.76 -14.90 17.24
N ASN A 117 9.01 -14.17 16.18
CA ASN A 117 8.40 -12.86 15.96
C ASN A 117 6.87 -12.95 15.92
N VAL A 118 6.21 -12.03 16.59
CA VAL A 118 4.73 -11.97 16.61
C VAL A 118 4.20 -11.31 15.35
N VAL A 119 3.07 -11.78 14.86
CA VAL A 119 2.35 -11.18 13.73
C VAL A 119 1.43 -10.07 14.25
N ARG A 120 1.25 -9.01 13.47
CA ARG A 120 0.54 -7.78 13.89
C ARG A 120 -0.36 -7.23 12.79
N HIS A 121 -1.18 -6.25 13.16
CA HIS A 121 -1.88 -5.40 12.22
C HIS A 121 -0.95 -4.87 11.10
N LEU A 122 -1.45 -4.82 9.87
CA LEU A 122 -0.76 -4.48 8.63
C LEU A 122 0.35 -5.44 8.19
N ASP A 123 0.61 -6.53 8.93
CA ASP A 123 1.49 -7.56 8.42
C ASP A 123 0.87 -8.25 7.19
N LEU A 124 1.72 -8.56 6.22
CA LEU A 124 1.31 -9.09 4.93
C LEU A 124 0.96 -10.57 5.05
N THR A 125 0.03 -11.00 4.21
CA THR A 125 -0.46 -12.36 4.09
C THR A 125 -0.49 -12.80 2.64
N THR A 126 -0.52 -14.09 2.40
CA THR A 126 -0.84 -14.69 1.10
C THR A 126 -1.83 -15.82 1.34
N HIS A 127 -2.76 -16.03 0.41
CA HIS A 127 -3.91 -16.89 0.61
C HIS A 127 -3.88 -18.16 -0.23
N ASN A 128 -4.77 -19.08 0.14
CA ASN A 128 -5.07 -20.31 -0.57
C ASN A 128 -3.83 -21.18 -0.84
N HIS A 129 -3.03 -21.38 0.21
CA HIS A 129 -1.82 -22.20 0.15
C HIS A 129 -2.12 -23.69 0.22
N ALA A 130 -1.41 -24.45 -0.62
CA ALA A 130 -1.12 -25.87 -0.46
C ALA A 130 0.37 -26.09 -0.14
N SER A 131 1.21 -25.35 -0.86
CA SER A 131 2.65 -25.13 -0.67
C SER A 131 2.94 -23.62 -0.82
N PHE A 132 4.19 -23.21 -0.61
CA PHE A 132 4.64 -21.86 -0.98
C PHE A 132 5.07 -21.84 -2.45
N PRO A 133 4.73 -20.80 -3.25
CA PRO A 133 3.93 -19.62 -2.90
C PRO A 133 2.42 -19.89 -2.86
N GLY A 134 1.66 -18.98 -2.25
CA GLY A 134 0.19 -18.99 -2.25
C GLY A 134 -0.41 -18.64 -3.60
N ASN A 135 -1.72 -18.81 -3.74
CA ASN A 135 -2.43 -18.57 -5.01
C ASN A 135 -2.84 -17.09 -5.22
N THR A 136 -2.63 -16.24 -4.19
CA THR A 136 -2.82 -14.79 -4.27
C THR A 136 -1.50 -14.03 -4.14
N PRO A 137 -1.42 -12.78 -4.63
CA PRO A 137 -0.39 -11.82 -4.24
C PRO A 137 -0.40 -11.54 -2.72
N VAL A 138 0.62 -10.83 -2.23
CA VAL A 138 0.65 -10.40 -0.82
C VAL A 138 -0.45 -9.38 -0.52
N TRP A 139 -1.07 -9.50 0.65
CA TRP A 139 -2.21 -8.70 1.06
C TRP A 139 -2.15 -8.34 2.55
N PRO A 140 -2.50 -7.11 2.97
CA PRO A 140 -2.40 -6.71 4.36
C PRO A 140 -3.45 -7.40 5.25
N TYR A 141 -3.02 -7.82 6.45
CA TYR A 141 -3.91 -8.21 7.54
C TYR A 141 -4.41 -6.97 8.30
N LEU A 142 -5.71 -6.87 8.49
CA LEU A 142 -6.34 -5.77 9.22
C LEU A 142 -6.88 -6.28 10.55
N ASP A 143 -6.49 -5.68 11.67
CA ASP A 143 -7.10 -6.00 12.95
C ASP A 143 -8.36 -5.16 13.12
N GLN A 144 -9.50 -5.83 13.22
CA GLN A 144 -10.82 -5.22 13.26
C GLN A 144 -10.99 -4.43 14.57
N ALA A 145 -10.29 -4.79 15.64
CA ALA A 145 -10.38 -4.09 16.92
C ALA A 145 -9.63 -2.76 16.95
N THR A 146 -8.40 -2.70 16.44
CA THR A 146 -7.68 -1.43 16.23
C THR A 146 -8.47 -0.47 15.32
N VAL A 147 -9.19 -1.02 14.35
CA VAL A 147 -10.03 -0.25 13.42
C VAL A 147 -11.37 0.18 14.05
N ASP A 148 -12.05 -0.73 14.77
CA ASP A 148 -13.38 -0.48 15.35
C ASP A 148 -13.35 0.29 16.68
N ALA A 149 -12.26 0.20 17.45
CA ALA A 149 -12.07 1.01 18.65
C ALA A 149 -11.74 2.48 18.34
N GLY A 150 -11.61 2.86 17.06
CA GLY A 150 -11.30 4.23 16.66
C GLY A 150 -9.90 4.71 17.05
N GLY A 151 -9.02 3.80 17.47
CA GLY A 151 -7.67 4.09 17.93
C GLY A 151 -6.65 4.21 16.79
N GLY A 152 -5.67 5.09 16.98
CA GLY A 152 -4.52 5.24 16.08
C GLY A 152 -4.67 6.34 15.02
N PRO A 153 -3.54 6.77 14.42
CA PRO A 153 -3.48 7.97 13.59
C PRO A 153 -4.26 7.88 12.27
N CYS A 154 -4.71 6.68 11.88
CA CYS A 154 -5.44 6.42 10.63
C CYS A 154 -6.91 6.03 10.84
N SER A 155 -7.45 6.12 12.05
CA SER A 155 -8.79 5.61 12.35
C SER A 155 -9.89 6.30 11.53
N ASN A 156 -9.74 7.60 11.28
CA ASN A 156 -10.65 8.37 10.43
C ASN A 156 -10.59 7.95 8.97
N GLU A 157 -9.39 7.71 8.43
CA GLU A 157 -9.20 7.22 7.06
C GLU A 157 -9.84 5.86 6.85
N VAL A 158 -9.69 4.95 7.81
CA VAL A 158 -10.28 3.60 7.71
C VAL A 158 -11.80 3.67 7.79
N LYS A 159 -12.36 4.46 8.70
CA LYS A 159 -13.82 4.69 8.79
C LYS A 159 -14.35 5.31 7.49
N LYS A 160 -13.64 6.29 6.94
CA LYS A 160 -13.98 6.93 5.66
C LYS A 160 -13.96 5.92 4.51
N GLU A 161 -12.92 5.09 4.41
CA GLU A 161 -12.82 4.06 3.36
C GLU A 161 -13.96 3.05 3.48
N LYS A 162 -14.20 2.49 4.67
CA LYS A 162 -15.28 1.53 4.90
C LYS A 162 -16.65 2.09 4.50
N LYS A 163 -16.91 3.36 4.84
CA LYS A 163 -18.15 4.07 4.46
C LYS A 163 -18.22 4.32 2.96
N ASP A 164 -17.20 4.97 2.39
CA ASP A 164 -17.23 5.44 1.01
C ASP A 164 -17.04 4.31 -0.01
N CYS A 165 -16.52 3.16 0.42
CA CYS A 165 -16.30 1.96 -0.38
C CYS A 165 -17.25 0.80 -0.04
N ALA A 166 -18.35 1.01 0.69
CA ALA A 166 -19.25 -0.06 1.15
C ALA A 166 -19.74 -0.98 0.01
N ASP A 167 -20.03 -0.41 -1.16
CA ASP A 167 -20.47 -1.14 -2.36
C ASP A 167 -19.34 -1.85 -3.13
N PHE A 168 -18.09 -1.51 -2.84
CA PHE A 168 -16.94 -1.87 -3.65
C PHE A 168 -16.05 -2.89 -2.94
N LYS A 169 -15.45 -3.81 -3.70
CA LYS A 169 -14.49 -4.78 -3.17
C LYS A 169 -13.38 -4.05 -2.41
N PRO A 170 -13.09 -4.40 -1.15
CA PRO A 170 -13.43 -5.69 -0.54
C PRO A 170 -14.75 -5.74 0.25
N HIS A 171 -15.42 -4.62 0.50
CA HIS A 171 -16.62 -4.55 1.36
C HIS A 171 -17.89 -4.99 0.63
N GLY A 172 -18.01 -4.62 -0.64
CA GLY A 172 -19.10 -5.02 -1.52
C GLY A 172 -18.62 -5.78 -2.76
N SER A 173 -19.47 -5.86 -3.79
CA SER A 173 -19.22 -6.67 -4.99
C SER A 173 -18.67 -5.88 -6.18
N LYS A 174 -18.84 -4.55 -6.20
CA LYS A 174 -18.46 -3.70 -7.34
C LYS A 174 -16.94 -3.48 -7.38
N ASP A 175 -16.40 -3.26 -8.58
CA ASP A 175 -15.01 -2.83 -8.73
C ASP A 175 -14.91 -1.30 -8.69
N ALA A 176 -14.13 -0.78 -7.73
CA ALA A 176 -13.90 0.67 -7.59
C ALA A 176 -13.16 1.28 -8.80
N CYS A 177 -12.40 0.45 -9.51
CA CYS A 177 -11.64 0.82 -10.70
C CYS A 177 -12.46 0.70 -12.00
N ALA A 178 -13.65 0.10 -11.96
CA ALA A 178 -14.50 -0.05 -13.14
C ALA A 178 -14.86 1.31 -13.75
N GLY A 179 -14.78 1.44 -15.08
CA GLY A 179 -15.08 2.69 -15.79
C GLY A 179 -13.99 3.77 -15.74
N LEU A 180 -12.80 3.46 -15.22
CA LEU A 180 -11.63 4.35 -15.33
C LEU A 180 -10.99 4.34 -16.73
N GLY A 181 -11.14 3.26 -17.49
CA GLY A 181 -10.60 3.08 -18.85
C GLY A 181 -9.86 1.76 -19.02
N ALA A 182 -9.39 1.45 -20.22
CA ALA A 182 -8.79 0.15 -20.55
C ALA A 182 -7.33 -0.01 -20.09
N GLY A 183 -6.64 1.07 -19.67
CA GLY A 183 -5.23 0.99 -19.29
C GLY A 183 -4.65 2.30 -18.79
N LYS A 184 -3.32 2.32 -18.65
CA LYS A 184 -2.58 3.52 -18.25
C LYS A 184 -2.70 4.62 -19.32
N PRO A 185 -2.78 5.90 -18.92
CA PRO A 185 -2.83 7.01 -19.86
C PRO A 185 -1.51 7.19 -20.61
N SER A 186 -1.56 7.90 -21.73
CA SER A 186 -0.39 8.34 -22.49
C SER A 186 0.63 9.09 -21.62
N GLY A 187 1.92 8.82 -21.89
CA GLY A 187 3.05 9.51 -21.25
C GLY A 187 3.44 10.83 -21.90
N LYS A 188 2.75 11.26 -22.98
CA LYS A 188 3.03 12.51 -23.68
C LYS A 188 2.48 13.71 -22.91
N LYS A 189 3.30 14.74 -22.69
CA LYS A 189 2.88 16.00 -22.03
C LYS A 189 1.69 16.70 -22.72
N THR A 190 1.54 16.49 -24.03
CA THR A 190 0.44 17.05 -24.82
C THR A 190 -0.88 16.27 -24.69
N SER A 191 -0.86 15.06 -24.12
CA SER A 191 -2.08 14.28 -23.90
C SER A 191 -2.75 14.69 -22.59
N ASN A 192 -4.09 14.82 -22.64
CA ASN A 192 -4.92 15.11 -21.47
C ASN A 192 -5.50 13.84 -20.82
N GLU A 193 -5.11 12.63 -21.25
CA GLU A 193 -5.65 11.37 -20.74
C GLU A 193 -5.41 11.20 -19.23
N ALA A 194 -4.21 11.57 -18.75
CA ALA A 194 -3.89 11.48 -17.33
C ALA A 194 -4.72 12.46 -16.49
N ASP A 195 -4.99 13.67 -17.02
CA ASP A 195 -5.84 14.67 -16.37
C ASP A 195 -7.31 14.23 -16.33
N ARG A 196 -7.82 13.67 -17.43
CA ARG A 196 -9.18 13.10 -17.49
C ARG A 196 -9.33 11.93 -16.50
N LEU A 197 -8.32 11.08 -16.38
CA LEU A 197 -8.30 10.01 -15.39
C LEU A 197 -8.30 10.60 -13.96
N ALA A 198 -7.50 11.63 -13.70
CA ALA A 198 -7.46 12.30 -12.41
C ALA A 198 -8.83 12.90 -12.03
N ASP A 199 -9.54 13.50 -12.98
CA ASP A 199 -10.88 14.04 -12.78
C ASP A 199 -11.87 12.90 -12.43
N LYS A 200 -11.86 11.79 -13.17
CA LYS A 200 -12.69 10.60 -12.88
C LYS A 200 -12.42 10.03 -11.49
N VAL A 201 -11.16 9.90 -11.10
CA VAL A 201 -10.79 9.35 -9.80
C VAL A 201 -11.19 10.31 -8.68
N ALA A 202 -10.96 11.62 -8.84
CA ALA A 202 -11.28 12.64 -7.85
C ALA A 202 -12.80 12.82 -7.63
N ALA A 203 -13.62 12.45 -8.61
CA ALA A 203 -15.08 12.44 -8.49
C ALA A 203 -15.61 11.26 -7.65
N ARG A 204 -14.83 10.19 -7.46
CA ARG A 204 -15.27 8.94 -6.81
C ARG A 204 -14.87 8.89 -5.33
N LYS A 205 -15.86 8.92 -4.44
CA LYS A 205 -15.66 8.90 -2.98
C LYS A 205 -14.74 7.74 -2.55
N CYS A 206 -15.05 6.50 -2.97
CA CYS A 206 -14.24 5.34 -2.63
C CYS A 206 -12.76 5.50 -3.01
N LEU A 207 -12.46 5.88 -4.26
CA LEU A 207 -11.07 6.03 -4.69
C LEU A 207 -10.34 7.19 -4.00
N THR A 208 -11.04 8.28 -3.70
CA THR A 208 -10.47 9.38 -2.89
C THR A 208 -10.23 8.99 -1.43
N ALA A 209 -11.02 8.07 -0.87
CA ALA A 209 -10.76 7.52 0.46
C ALA A 209 -9.56 6.57 0.44
N ARG A 210 -9.50 5.65 -0.53
CA ARG A 210 -8.39 4.70 -0.71
C ARG A 210 -7.04 5.36 -0.96
N ARG A 211 -7.01 6.57 -1.53
CA ARG A 211 -5.75 7.29 -1.75
C ARG A 211 -4.98 7.57 -0.46
N CYS A 212 -5.65 7.63 0.69
CA CYS A 212 -5.02 7.86 1.98
C CYS A 212 -4.38 6.60 2.58
N ALA A 213 -4.68 5.42 2.03
CA ALA A 213 -3.98 4.18 2.33
C ALA A 213 -2.78 4.03 1.38
N LEU A 214 -1.60 4.36 1.89
CA LEU A 214 -0.35 4.14 1.18
C LEU A 214 -0.10 2.65 1.04
N GLN A 215 0.51 2.29 -0.08
CA GLN A 215 0.70 0.91 -0.49
C GLN A 215 2.13 0.66 -0.94
N PRO A 216 2.61 -0.60 -0.93
CA PRO A 216 3.91 -0.90 -1.52
C PRO A 216 3.92 -0.60 -3.03
N TYR A 217 5.10 -0.28 -3.55
CA TYR A 217 5.32 -0.15 -5.00
C TYR A 217 5.10 -1.48 -5.74
N LYS A 218 5.48 -2.61 -5.12
CA LYS A 218 5.23 -3.97 -5.60
C LYS A 218 4.93 -4.95 -4.45
N PRO A 219 3.87 -5.76 -4.57
CA PRO A 219 2.80 -5.65 -5.58
C PRO A 219 2.04 -4.33 -5.40
N ASN A 220 1.66 -3.71 -6.52
CA ASN A 220 0.90 -2.48 -6.54
C ASN A 220 -0.60 -2.80 -6.44
N SER A 221 -1.29 -2.20 -5.49
CA SER A 221 -2.74 -2.25 -5.26
C SER A 221 -3.49 -1.05 -5.86
N CYS A 222 -2.84 -0.18 -6.63
CA CYS A 222 -3.54 0.90 -7.34
C CYS A 222 -4.44 0.32 -8.43
N CYS A 223 -5.42 1.12 -8.87
CA CYS A 223 -6.17 0.75 -10.06
C CYS A 223 -5.21 0.56 -11.26
N PRO A 224 -5.51 -0.37 -12.20
CA PRO A 224 -4.62 -0.67 -13.33
C PRO A 224 -4.19 0.56 -14.15
N GLN A 225 -5.05 1.58 -14.20
CA GLN A 225 -4.84 2.83 -14.93
C GLN A 225 -3.91 3.82 -14.19
N GLN A 226 -3.63 3.58 -12.92
CA GLN A 226 -2.81 4.43 -12.05
C GLN A 226 -1.38 3.89 -11.93
N THR A 227 -0.49 4.74 -11.43
CA THR A 227 0.89 4.40 -11.11
C THR A 227 1.16 4.68 -9.64
N ALA A 228 1.84 3.75 -8.97
CA ALA A 228 2.35 3.96 -7.62
C ALA A 228 3.50 4.98 -7.65
N HIS A 229 3.35 6.07 -6.89
CA HIS A 229 4.33 7.14 -6.74
C HIS A 229 4.89 7.12 -5.31
N HIS A 230 6.21 6.97 -5.15
CA HIS A 230 6.88 7.01 -3.85
C HIS A 230 6.78 8.39 -3.21
N LEU A 231 6.21 8.46 -2.00
CA LEU A 231 6.17 9.72 -1.25
C LEU A 231 7.53 10.11 -0.67
N ILE A 232 8.45 9.16 -0.54
CA ILE A 232 9.87 9.45 -0.34
C ILE A 232 10.57 8.86 -1.54
N GLU A 233 11.12 9.71 -2.40
CA GLU A 233 11.85 9.33 -3.59
C GLU A 233 12.85 8.21 -3.27
N ALA A 234 12.70 7.03 -3.89
CA ALA A 234 13.59 5.89 -3.63
C ALA A 234 15.06 6.20 -3.96
N SER A 235 15.27 7.09 -4.93
CA SER A 235 16.58 7.61 -5.30
C SER A 235 17.19 8.51 -4.23
N ALA A 236 16.41 9.05 -3.28
CA ALA A 236 16.92 9.88 -2.20
C ALA A 236 17.82 9.12 -1.20
N LEU A 237 17.72 7.79 -1.20
CA LEU A 237 18.29 6.91 -0.17
C LEU A 237 19.54 6.17 -0.63
N HIS A 238 19.98 6.40 -1.86
CA HIS A 238 21.14 5.74 -2.47
C HIS A 238 22.04 6.76 -3.15
N ASP A 239 23.27 6.39 -3.46
CA ASP A 239 24.19 7.20 -4.26
C ASP A 239 23.62 7.48 -5.67
N LYS A 240 23.15 6.43 -6.35
CA LYS A 240 22.54 6.45 -7.67
C LYS A 240 21.37 5.46 -7.75
N GLY A 241 20.58 5.58 -8.81
CA GLY A 241 19.43 4.71 -9.03
C GLY A 241 18.40 4.79 -7.90
N ARG A 242 17.71 3.67 -7.64
CA ARG A 242 16.66 3.53 -6.61
C ARG A 242 16.92 2.35 -5.66
N GLY A 243 18.14 1.82 -5.69
CA GLY A 243 18.55 0.56 -5.07
C GLY A 243 18.89 -0.52 -6.10
N GLY A 244 19.28 -1.70 -5.62
CA GLY A 244 19.66 -2.84 -6.47
C GLY A 244 21.15 -2.90 -6.81
N LYS A 245 21.52 -3.78 -7.75
CA LYS A 245 22.92 -4.07 -8.08
C LYS A 245 23.67 -2.80 -8.48
N GLY A 246 24.76 -2.51 -7.78
CA GLY A 246 25.61 -1.34 -8.04
C GLY A 246 25.14 -0.03 -7.43
N SER A 247 24.02 0.01 -6.70
CA SER A 247 23.63 1.16 -5.87
C SER A 247 24.12 0.95 -4.43
N VAL A 248 24.63 2.00 -3.80
CA VAL A 248 25.08 2.00 -2.41
C VAL A 248 24.12 2.87 -1.58
N PRO A 249 23.49 2.33 -0.53
CA PRO A 249 22.61 3.11 0.32
C PRO A 249 23.38 4.15 1.14
N LEU A 250 22.69 5.21 1.56
CA LEU A 250 23.25 6.17 2.52
C LEU A 250 23.53 5.49 3.87
N LYS A 251 24.52 6.01 4.60
CA LYS A 251 24.95 5.45 5.89
C LYS A 251 23.78 5.35 6.88
N GLY A 252 23.70 4.22 7.56
CA GLY A 252 22.65 3.92 8.54
C GLY A 252 21.34 3.40 7.94
N ILE A 253 21.20 3.40 6.61
CA ILE A 253 20.06 2.79 5.93
C ILE A 253 20.36 1.29 5.72
N SER A 254 19.47 0.44 6.24
CA SER A 254 19.55 -1.01 6.06
C SER A 254 18.20 -1.54 5.58
N ASN A 255 18.19 -2.64 4.83
CA ASN A 255 16.95 -3.35 4.43
C ASN A 255 15.90 -2.50 3.67
N TYR A 256 16.28 -1.35 3.12
CA TYR A 256 15.38 -0.58 2.27
C TYR A 256 15.13 -1.31 0.94
N SER A 257 13.88 -1.36 0.54
CA SER A 257 13.43 -1.87 -0.75
C SER A 257 12.47 -0.88 -1.41
N GLU A 258 12.76 -0.43 -2.63
CA GLU A 258 11.82 0.42 -3.36
C GLU A 258 10.46 -0.26 -3.57
N ASN A 259 10.45 -1.59 -3.71
CA ASN A 259 9.24 -2.38 -3.91
C ASN A 259 8.31 -2.34 -2.70
N LYS A 260 8.86 -2.26 -1.48
CA LYS A 260 8.08 -2.25 -0.25
C LYS A 260 7.78 -0.83 0.26
N ALA A 261 8.42 0.18 -0.32
CA ALA A 261 8.30 1.55 0.14
C ALA A 261 6.88 2.12 -0.12
N PRO A 262 6.32 2.91 0.82
CA PRO A 262 4.98 3.46 0.69
C PRO A 262 4.82 4.41 -0.49
N CYS A 263 3.80 4.13 -1.29
CA CYS A 263 3.40 4.87 -2.47
C CYS A 263 1.96 5.35 -2.36
N VAL A 264 1.68 6.47 -3.01
CA VAL A 264 0.32 6.92 -3.32
C VAL A 264 -0.02 6.53 -4.76
N CYS A 265 -1.28 6.19 -5.03
CA CYS A 265 -1.74 6.08 -6.41
C CYS A 265 -1.83 7.45 -7.07
N ALA A 266 -1.22 7.59 -8.24
CA ALA A 266 -1.27 8.80 -9.03
C ALA A 266 -1.64 8.48 -10.48
N GLU A 267 -2.18 9.46 -11.17
CA GLU A 267 -2.62 9.38 -12.57
C GLU A 267 -1.51 9.96 -13.45
N GLY A 268 -0.99 9.12 -14.34
CA GLY A 268 0.19 9.43 -15.14
C GLY A 268 1.26 8.33 -15.04
N VAL A 269 2.05 8.17 -16.10
CA VAL A 269 3.02 7.08 -16.22
C VAL A 269 4.46 7.50 -15.92
N ASN A 270 4.71 8.80 -15.79
CA ASN A 270 6.03 9.35 -15.56
C ASN A 270 5.94 10.68 -14.77
N GLN A 271 7.10 11.25 -14.45
CA GLN A 271 7.28 12.45 -13.64
C GLN A 271 6.85 13.76 -14.30
N ASN A 272 6.23 13.70 -15.48
CA ASN A 272 5.89 14.86 -16.29
C ASN A 272 4.39 15.00 -16.61
N VAL A 273 3.57 13.99 -16.30
CA VAL A 273 2.18 13.95 -16.76
C VAL A 273 1.21 13.67 -15.61
N GLY A 274 0.05 14.33 -15.68
CA GLY A 274 -1.04 14.18 -14.73
C GLY A 274 -0.64 14.46 -13.28
N THR A 275 -1.38 13.88 -12.34
CA THR A 275 -1.11 14.05 -10.91
C THR A 275 0.21 13.42 -10.47
N HIS A 276 0.71 12.42 -11.20
CA HIS A 276 2.04 11.86 -10.95
C HIS A 276 3.12 12.92 -11.21
N GLY A 277 3.04 13.61 -12.35
CA GLY A 277 3.93 14.74 -12.65
C GLY A 277 3.78 15.88 -11.65
N LEU A 278 2.55 16.23 -11.26
CA LEU A 278 2.32 17.28 -10.25
C LEU A 278 2.98 16.94 -8.90
N MET A 279 2.92 15.68 -8.45
CA MET A 279 3.61 15.26 -7.22
C MET A 279 5.12 15.50 -7.30
N HIS A 280 5.74 15.01 -8.38
CA HIS A 280 7.15 15.26 -8.63
C HIS A 280 7.47 16.75 -8.71
N THR A 281 6.63 17.57 -9.34
CA THR A 281 6.85 19.02 -9.43
C THR A 281 6.88 19.68 -8.04
N PHE A 282 5.91 19.39 -7.17
CA PHE A 282 5.91 19.99 -5.83
C PHE A 282 7.03 19.47 -4.93
N GLN A 283 7.41 18.20 -5.06
CA GLN A 283 8.56 17.65 -4.33
C GLN A 283 9.89 18.23 -4.84
N SER A 284 10.09 18.29 -6.16
CA SER A 284 11.24 18.95 -6.79
C SER A 284 11.37 20.41 -6.39
N ALA A 285 10.28 21.18 -6.44
CA ALA A 285 10.30 22.58 -6.03
C ALA A 285 10.69 22.78 -4.55
N ALA A 286 10.34 21.82 -3.68
CA ALA A 286 10.76 21.82 -2.29
C ALA A 286 12.23 21.38 -2.12
N ALA A 287 12.66 20.38 -2.89
CA ALA A 287 14.03 19.89 -2.92
C ALA A 287 15.02 20.94 -3.46
N ALA A 288 14.61 21.71 -4.47
CA ALA A 288 15.42 22.74 -5.12
C ALA A 288 15.96 23.80 -4.16
N LYS A 289 15.23 24.06 -3.06
CA LYS A 289 15.59 24.99 -1.98
C LYS A 289 16.68 24.46 -1.04
N SER A 290 17.03 23.17 -1.15
CA SER A 290 18.04 22.54 -0.30
C SER A 290 19.44 22.89 -0.79
N ARG A 291 20.37 23.03 0.15
CA ARG A 291 21.79 23.28 -0.16
C ARG A 291 22.53 21.98 -0.42
N SER A 292 23.56 22.04 -1.26
CA SER A 292 24.51 20.94 -1.45
C SER A 292 25.27 20.66 -0.16
N GLY A 293 25.62 19.39 0.05
CA GLY A 293 26.52 18.99 1.11
C GLY A 293 26.87 17.51 1.04
N THR A 294 27.83 17.12 1.86
CA THR A 294 28.34 15.75 1.93
C THR A 294 27.33 14.82 2.59
N LEU A 295 27.10 13.66 1.97
CA LEU A 295 26.35 12.52 2.49
C LEU A 295 27.25 11.28 2.51
N GLN A 296 27.32 10.61 3.67
CA GLN A 296 28.09 9.37 3.82
C GLN A 296 27.29 8.18 3.28
N LEU A 297 27.97 7.27 2.61
CA LEU A 297 27.43 6.01 2.11
C LEU A 297 27.72 4.85 3.08
N SER A 298 26.99 3.74 2.94
CA SER A 298 27.14 2.57 3.80
C SER A 298 28.49 1.86 3.65
N ASN A 299 29.19 2.06 2.52
CA ASN A 299 30.52 1.50 2.26
C ASN A 299 31.68 2.42 2.72
N GLY A 300 31.37 3.50 3.46
CA GLY A 300 32.36 4.43 3.98
C GLY A 300 32.75 5.57 3.04
N SER A 301 32.40 5.51 1.75
CA SER A 301 32.63 6.65 0.84
C SER A 301 31.58 7.74 1.05
N SER A 302 31.73 8.87 0.35
CA SER A 302 30.82 10.01 0.45
C SER A 302 30.49 10.58 -0.92
N ILE A 303 29.31 11.19 -1.03
CA ILE A 303 28.86 11.92 -2.22
C ILE A 303 28.49 13.35 -1.85
N SER A 304 28.59 14.27 -2.82
CA SER A 304 28.03 15.61 -2.72
C SER A 304 26.70 15.67 -3.46
N ALA A 305 25.65 16.08 -2.78
CA ALA A 305 24.33 16.30 -3.38
C ALA A 305 23.57 17.36 -2.58
N LYS A 306 22.51 17.93 -3.15
CA LYS A 306 21.52 18.65 -2.33
C LYS A 306 21.02 17.70 -1.26
N LYS A 307 21.06 18.13 -0.01
CA LYS A 307 20.70 17.28 1.13
C LYS A 307 19.56 17.87 1.94
N THR A 308 18.72 16.98 2.44
CA THR A 308 17.65 17.27 3.38
C THR A 308 17.63 16.17 4.45
N THR A 309 16.61 16.17 5.30
CA THR A 309 16.34 15.05 6.21
C THR A 309 15.08 14.32 5.80
N TYR A 310 14.97 13.05 6.17
CA TYR A 310 13.74 12.29 6.01
C TYR A 310 12.53 13.01 6.62
N GLY A 311 12.67 13.60 7.81
CA GLY A 311 11.58 14.35 8.45
C GLY A 311 11.10 15.54 7.62
N THR A 312 12.03 16.27 7.00
CA THR A 312 11.71 17.39 6.11
C THR A 312 11.08 16.92 4.80
N ALA A 313 11.65 15.92 4.14
CA ALA A 313 11.10 15.34 2.91
C ALA A 313 9.71 14.74 3.12
N LYS A 314 9.47 14.09 4.27
CA LYS A 314 8.14 13.60 4.68
C LYS A 314 7.12 14.73 4.77
N ARG A 315 7.44 15.83 5.46
CA ARG A 315 6.55 17.01 5.55
C ARG A 315 6.27 17.63 4.18
N GLN A 316 7.30 17.78 3.35
CA GLN A 316 7.17 18.32 2.00
C GLN A 316 6.27 17.45 1.11
N SER A 317 6.41 16.13 1.21
CA SER A 317 5.62 15.19 0.42
C SER A 317 4.16 15.12 0.88
N MET A 318 3.89 15.25 2.18
CA MET A 318 2.52 15.42 2.69
C MET A 318 1.90 16.77 2.25
N ALA A 319 2.70 17.83 2.15
CA ALA A 319 2.23 19.10 1.60
C ALA A 319 1.90 18.97 0.09
N ALA A 320 2.73 18.26 -0.68
CA ALA A 320 2.45 17.92 -2.07
C ALA A 320 1.15 17.10 -2.20
N MET A 321 0.96 16.07 -1.36
CA MET A 321 -0.28 15.30 -1.30
C MET A 321 -1.52 16.17 -1.09
N GLY A 322 -1.47 17.12 -0.15
CA GLY A 322 -2.59 18.02 0.12
C GLY A 322 -2.93 18.93 -1.06
N LYS A 323 -1.93 19.36 -1.83
CA LYS A 323 -2.11 20.18 -3.04
C LYS A 323 -2.62 19.37 -4.22
N VAL A 324 -2.03 18.20 -4.46
CA VAL A 324 -2.30 17.37 -5.65
C VAL A 324 -3.57 16.53 -5.47
N PHE A 325 -3.99 16.20 -4.26
CA PHE A 325 -5.17 15.38 -4.00
C PHE A 325 -6.12 15.97 -2.96
N PRO A 326 -6.57 17.24 -3.11
CA PRO A 326 -7.35 17.92 -2.08
C PRO A 326 -8.69 17.25 -1.78
N GLN A 327 -9.26 16.50 -2.74
CA GLN A 327 -10.49 15.72 -2.57
C GLN A 327 -10.32 14.53 -1.62
N SER A 328 -9.10 14.02 -1.47
CA SER A 328 -8.82 12.85 -0.65
C SER A 328 -8.83 13.18 0.84
N LYS A 329 -8.48 14.43 1.20
CA LYS A 329 -8.49 14.93 2.59
C LYS A 329 -7.77 13.99 3.57
N CYS A 330 -6.62 13.46 3.17
CA CYS A 330 -5.85 12.53 4.00
C CYS A 330 -5.27 13.24 5.22
N SER A 331 -5.41 12.65 6.40
CA SER A 331 -4.74 13.08 7.63
C SER A 331 -3.22 13.08 7.45
N LYS A 332 -2.58 14.16 7.90
CA LYS A 332 -1.11 14.24 7.96
C LYS A 332 -0.56 13.24 8.98
N GLU A 333 -1.28 13.03 10.08
CA GLU A 333 -0.95 12.08 11.12
C GLU A 333 -0.95 10.66 10.57
N CYS A 334 -2.00 10.29 9.82
CA CYS A 334 -2.09 8.98 9.17
C CYS A 334 -0.99 8.76 8.12
N LEU A 335 -0.78 9.72 7.22
CA LEU A 335 0.27 9.64 6.21
C LEU A 335 1.68 9.56 6.85
N SER A 336 1.90 10.37 7.89
CA SER A 336 3.16 10.38 8.64
C SER A 336 3.41 9.02 9.30
N ALA A 337 2.38 8.42 9.92
CA ALA A 337 2.48 7.12 10.57
C ALA A 337 2.78 5.99 9.58
N GLN A 338 2.13 5.98 8.42
CA GLN A 338 2.39 4.98 7.36
C GLN A 338 3.81 5.09 6.80
N LEU A 339 4.28 6.31 6.55
CA LEU A 339 5.66 6.56 6.10
C LEU A 339 6.67 6.14 7.16
N ASP A 340 6.45 6.55 8.41
CA ASP A 340 7.34 6.21 9.52
C ASP A 340 7.40 4.71 9.78
N ASN A 341 6.26 4.02 9.68
CA ASN A 341 6.18 2.58 9.91
C ASN A 341 7.18 1.84 9.04
N TYR A 342 7.24 2.14 7.74
CA TYR A 342 8.21 1.51 6.84
C TYR A 342 9.64 2.01 7.06
N HIS A 343 9.85 3.33 7.05
CA HIS A 343 11.20 3.90 7.00
C HIS A 343 11.99 3.66 8.31
N LYS A 344 11.33 3.64 9.48
CA LYS A 344 11.99 3.31 10.76
C LYS A 344 12.56 1.89 10.76
N GLN A 345 11.90 0.95 10.09
CA GLN A 345 12.41 -0.41 9.93
C GLN A 345 13.68 -0.46 9.07
N CYS A 346 13.89 0.57 8.24
CA CYS A 346 15.09 0.71 7.41
C CYS A 346 16.22 1.49 8.08
N GLY A 347 16.13 1.78 9.39
CA GLY A 347 17.10 2.61 10.10
C GLY A 347 16.94 4.12 9.86
N ILE A 348 15.83 4.54 9.22
CA ILE A 348 15.58 5.94 8.88
C ILE A 348 14.69 6.59 9.94
N ASN A 349 15.16 7.70 10.51
CA ASN A 349 14.43 8.52 11.46
C ASN A 349 14.32 9.97 10.95
N ALA A 350 13.63 10.84 11.68
CA ALA A 350 13.37 12.23 11.27
C ALA A 350 14.64 13.05 10.94
N ARG A 351 15.78 12.71 11.54
CA ARG A 351 17.07 13.38 11.36
C ARG A 351 17.98 12.72 10.32
N THR A 352 17.64 11.52 9.83
CA THR A 352 18.44 10.81 8.82
C THR A 352 18.65 11.70 7.59
N PRO A 353 19.92 12.04 7.26
CA PRO A 353 20.23 12.80 6.06
C PRO A 353 19.92 11.98 4.80
N ILE A 354 19.22 12.60 3.85
CA ILE A 354 18.89 11.99 2.55
C ILE A 354 19.13 13.01 1.44
N LYS A 355 19.23 12.55 0.19
CA LYS A 355 19.29 13.48 -0.95
C LYS A 355 17.96 14.22 -1.10
N ALA A 356 18.04 15.52 -1.36
CA ALA A 356 16.92 16.28 -1.88
C ALA A 356 16.89 16.06 -3.40
N VAL A 357 15.88 15.34 -3.87
CA VAL A 357 15.80 14.86 -5.25
C VAL A 357 14.95 15.79 -6.10
N GLU A 358 15.47 16.19 -7.26
CA GLU A 358 14.78 16.98 -8.28
C GLU A 358 14.58 16.11 -9.53
N THR A 359 13.37 15.62 -9.73
CA THR A 359 12.99 14.69 -10.82
C THR A 359 11.89 15.26 -11.70
N GLY A 360 10.96 16.04 -11.13
CA GLY A 360 9.97 16.85 -11.85
C GLY A 360 10.42 18.30 -12.05
N GLN A 361 9.48 19.13 -12.52
CA GLN A 361 9.69 20.58 -12.68
C GLN A 361 9.87 21.27 -11.31
N THR A 362 10.57 22.40 -11.27
CA THR A 362 10.77 23.17 -10.02
C THR A 362 9.92 24.43 -9.95
N ASP A 363 9.46 24.95 -11.10
CA ASP A 363 8.42 25.98 -11.15
C ASP A 363 7.04 25.36 -10.90
N VAL A 364 6.36 25.87 -9.87
CA VAL A 364 5.04 25.38 -9.42
C VAL A 364 3.87 26.19 -9.99
N THR A 365 4.13 27.22 -10.79
CA THR A 365 3.08 28.13 -11.31
C THR A 365 2.06 27.37 -12.15
N ALA A 366 2.53 26.66 -13.18
CA ALA A 366 1.69 25.83 -14.04
C ALA A 366 1.00 24.70 -13.25
N ALA A 367 1.70 24.06 -12.32
CA ALA A 367 1.15 23.00 -11.48
C ALA A 367 0.02 23.50 -10.57
N THR A 368 0.19 24.68 -9.97
CA THR A 368 -0.81 25.31 -9.12
C THR A 368 -2.05 25.70 -9.93
N GLN A 369 -1.85 26.27 -11.12
CA GLN A 369 -2.94 26.61 -12.02
C GLN A 369 -3.69 25.36 -12.49
N ALA A 370 -3.00 24.28 -12.85
CA ALA A 370 -3.61 23.00 -13.24
C ALA A 370 -4.51 22.44 -12.12
N ILE A 371 -4.06 22.48 -10.87
CA ILE A 371 -4.87 22.08 -9.70
C ILE A 371 -6.09 22.96 -9.54
N LYS A 372 -5.94 24.29 -9.64
CA LYS A 372 -7.05 25.25 -9.53
C LYS A 372 -8.12 24.96 -10.58
N THR A 373 -7.72 24.80 -11.85
CA THR A 373 -8.63 24.49 -12.96
C THR A 373 -9.36 23.18 -12.73
N ARG A 374 -8.67 22.12 -12.31
CA ARG A 374 -9.32 20.84 -12.01
C ARG A 374 -10.33 20.96 -10.86
N ASN A 375 -9.96 21.66 -9.78
CA ASN A 375 -10.85 21.83 -8.64
C ASN A 375 -12.12 22.60 -9.02
N ALA A 376 -12.00 23.61 -9.89
CA ALA A 376 -13.15 24.33 -10.44
C ALA A 376 -14.07 23.40 -11.26
N ARG A 377 -13.51 22.56 -12.15
CA ARG A 377 -14.29 21.56 -12.90
C ARG A 377 -15.05 20.61 -11.98
N LEU A 378 -14.38 20.04 -10.98
CA LEU A 378 -14.98 19.10 -10.02
C LEU A 378 -16.05 19.77 -9.14
N GLY A 379 -15.89 21.05 -8.81
CA GLY A 379 -16.90 21.84 -8.11
C GLY A 379 -18.16 22.04 -8.95
N ALA A 380 -18.00 22.47 -10.20
CA ALA A 380 -19.12 22.68 -11.13
C ALA A 380 -19.93 21.40 -11.38
N THR A 381 -19.27 20.24 -11.51
CA THR A 381 -19.97 18.96 -11.67
C THR A 381 -20.81 18.59 -10.45
N ARG A 382 -20.37 18.93 -9.23
CA ARG A 382 -21.13 18.64 -8.00
C ARG A 382 -22.37 19.53 -7.84
N SER A 383 -22.31 20.78 -8.32
CA SER A 383 -23.44 21.71 -8.27
C SER A 383 -24.53 21.41 -9.30
N ARG A 384 -24.25 20.63 -10.35
CA ARG A 384 -25.23 20.23 -11.37
C ARG A 384 -26.00 18.94 -11.04
N VAL A 385 -25.60 18.23 -9.98
CA VAL A 385 -26.18 16.94 -9.54
C VAL A 385 -26.93 17.09 -8.20
N ARG A 386 -26.90 18.29 -7.61
CA ARG A 386 -27.79 18.72 -6.54
C ARG A 386 -28.89 19.56 -7.17
#